data_AF-A0A1H6LM71-F1
#
_entry.id   AF-A0A1H6LM71-F1
#
_cell.length_a   1.000
_cell.length_b   1.000
_cell.length_c   1.000
_cell.angle_alpha   90.00
_cell.angle_beta   90.00
_cell.angle_gamma   90.00
#
_symmetry.space_group_name_H-M   'P 1'
#
loop_
_entity.id
_entity.type
_entity.pdbx_description
1 polymer ?
#
loop_
_entity_poly.entity_id
_entity_poly.type
_entity_poly.pdbx_seq_one_letter_code
_entity_poly.pdbx_strand_id
1 'polypeptide(L)'
;MRTTMRSAVLGAVAVGAWVVVAAPTATAAPCTASGLATTASGVLAEAGGYLEAHPGANDVLTAAATQPADQARNNVRAYFTAHPGEYLDLRRIAGPLSDMRNQCGISVSPVQLATLLETMGS
;
A
#
# COMPACT_ATOMS: atom_id res chain seq x y z
N MET A 1 -4.00 -15.08 -70.17
CA MET A 1 -2.67 -15.50 -69.66
C MET A 1 -2.70 -15.41 -68.14
N ARG A 2 -2.47 -16.53 -67.46
CA ARG A 2 -2.30 -16.59 -66.01
C ARG A 2 -0.82 -16.37 -65.69
N THR A 3 -0.52 -15.45 -64.80
CA THR A 3 0.82 -15.35 -64.20
C THR A 3 0.66 -15.18 -62.68
N THR A 4 1.02 -16.26 -61.99
CA THR A 4 1.32 -16.37 -60.56
C THR A 4 2.48 -15.45 -60.15
N MET A 5 2.49 -14.93 -58.92
CA MET A 5 3.40 -15.36 -57.82
C MET A 5 3.64 -14.28 -56.74
N ARG A 6 3.25 -14.64 -55.51
CA ARG A 6 3.81 -14.41 -54.16
C ARG A 6 4.85 -13.30 -53.87
N SER A 7 4.50 -12.54 -52.83
CA SER A 7 5.31 -12.07 -51.68
C SER A 7 6.34 -10.94 -51.86
N ALA A 8 6.08 -9.83 -51.16
CA ALA A 8 7.12 -9.04 -50.50
C ALA A 8 6.53 -8.43 -49.20
N VAL A 9 6.97 -8.96 -48.06
CA VAL A 9 6.93 -8.26 -46.77
C VAL A 9 8.00 -7.19 -46.84
N LEU A 10 7.66 -5.91 -46.69
CA LEU A 10 8.56 -4.84 -46.22
C LEU A 10 7.77 -3.52 -46.06
N GLY A 11 7.76 -3.02 -44.83
CA GLY A 11 7.90 -1.59 -44.56
C GLY A 11 6.64 -0.73 -44.49
N ALA A 12 6.20 -0.44 -43.27
CA ALA A 12 5.90 0.93 -42.85
C ALA A 12 5.94 1.00 -41.31
N VAL A 13 7.07 1.44 -40.77
CA VAL A 13 7.20 1.86 -39.38
C VAL A 13 6.41 3.17 -39.24
N ALA A 14 5.21 3.08 -38.66
CA ALA A 14 4.46 4.26 -38.24
C ALA A 14 4.90 4.64 -36.83
N VAL A 15 5.41 5.87 -36.72
CA VAL A 15 5.82 6.53 -35.49
C VAL A 15 4.59 6.67 -34.58
N GLY A 16 4.62 5.99 -33.44
CA GLY A 16 3.74 6.28 -32.31
C GLY A 16 4.62 6.36 -31.07
N ALA A 17 4.80 7.57 -30.53
CA ALA A 17 5.39 7.73 -29.21
C ALA A 17 4.41 7.11 -28.21
N TRP A 18 4.62 5.83 -27.89
CA TRP A 18 3.95 5.18 -26.79
C TRP A 18 4.49 5.83 -25.52
N VAL A 19 3.78 6.82 -25.00
CA VAL A 19 3.88 7.15 -23.58
C VAL A 19 3.39 5.90 -22.87
N VAL A 20 4.31 5.04 -22.47
CA VAL A 20 4.02 3.96 -21.54
C VAL A 20 3.75 4.68 -20.23
N VAL A 21 2.48 5.06 -20.02
CA VAL A 21 1.99 5.27 -18.67
C VAL A 21 2.22 3.91 -18.02
N ALA A 22 3.26 3.81 -17.20
CA ALA A 22 3.41 2.69 -16.29
C ALA A 22 2.20 2.75 -15.36
N ALA A 23 1.08 2.18 -15.81
CA ALA A 23 0.03 1.78 -14.91
C ALA A 23 0.71 0.93 -13.84
N PRO A 24 0.45 1.15 -12.54
CA PRO A 24 1.03 0.33 -11.50
C PRO A 24 0.68 -1.11 -11.83
N THR A 25 1.64 -1.86 -12.35
CA THR A 25 1.50 -3.30 -12.52
C THR A 25 1.41 -3.81 -11.11
N ALA A 26 0.21 -4.22 -10.69
CA ALA A 26 -0.02 -4.89 -9.44
C ALA A 26 0.69 -6.25 -9.48
N THR A 27 2.01 -6.24 -9.34
CA THR A 27 2.76 -7.45 -9.01
C THR A 27 2.34 -7.79 -7.59
N ALA A 28 1.61 -8.90 -7.43
CA ALA A 28 1.26 -9.40 -6.10
C ALA A 28 2.54 -9.49 -5.27
N ALA A 29 2.55 -8.85 -4.10
CA ALA A 29 3.69 -8.93 -3.21
C ALA A 29 3.95 -10.41 -2.88
N PRO A 30 5.21 -10.88 -2.92
CA PRO A 30 5.51 -12.26 -2.61
C PRO A 30 5.03 -12.59 -1.18
N CYS A 31 4.42 -13.77 -1.00
CA CYS A 31 3.94 -14.26 0.31
C CYS A 31 5.10 -14.68 1.22
N THR A 32 5.98 -13.75 1.54
CA THR A 32 7.19 -13.92 2.33
C THR A 32 7.30 -12.82 3.38
N ALA A 33 8.11 -13.04 4.42
CA ALA A 33 8.39 -12.01 5.43
C ALA A 33 9.00 -10.74 4.80
N SER A 34 9.86 -10.89 3.79
CA SER A 34 10.43 -9.76 3.04
C SER A 34 9.36 -9.00 2.24
N GLY A 35 8.43 -9.69 1.59
CA GLY A 35 7.31 -9.06 0.87
C GLY A 35 6.39 -8.28 1.82
N LEU A 36 6.12 -8.83 3.01
CA LEU A 36 5.39 -8.13 4.06
C LEU A 36 6.10 -6.86 4.51
N ALA A 37 7.40 -6.96 4.82
CA ALA A 37 8.18 -5.81 5.26
C ALA A 37 8.22 -4.71 4.19
N THR A 38 8.47 -5.05 2.92
CA THR A 38 8.48 -4.07 1.82
C THR A 38 7.11 -3.40 1.65
N THR A 39 6.03 -4.17 1.70
CA THR A 39 4.66 -3.63 1.60
C THR A 39 4.35 -2.70 2.77
N ALA A 40 4.68 -3.13 4.00
CA ALA A 40 4.47 -2.34 5.21
C ALA A 40 5.26 -1.03 5.16
N SER A 41 6.53 -1.05 4.73
CA SER A 41 7.36 0.15 4.59
C SER A 41 6.75 1.16 3.61
N GLY A 42 6.21 0.68 2.48
CA GLY A 42 5.52 1.55 1.52
C GLY A 42 4.27 2.20 2.12
N VAL A 43 3.42 1.39 2.77
CA VAL A 43 2.21 1.88 3.46
C VAL A 43 2.55 2.90 4.55
N LEU A 44 3.60 2.65 5.34
CA LEU A 44 4.05 3.57 6.39
C LEU A 44 4.59 4.88 5.82
N ALA A 45 5.33 4.83 4.71
CA ALA A 45 5.82 6.04 4.03
C ALA A 45 4.65 6.91 3.51
N GLU A 46 3.66 6.29 2.88
CA GLU A 46 2.47 6.99 2.40
C GLU A 46 1.62 7.54 3.55
N ALA A 47 1.44 6.77 4.62
CA ALA A 47 0.77 7.23 5.82
C ALA A 47 1.51 8.41 6.48
N GLY A 48 2.84 8.39 6.53
CA GLY A 48 3.64 9.50 7.04
C GLY A 48 3.41 10.79 6.25
N GLY A 49 3.44 10.72 4.92
CA GLY A 49 3.15 11.87 4.06
C GLY A 49 1.69 12.37 4.22
N TYR A 50 0.74 11.45 4.38
CA TYR A 50 -0.65 11.80 4.65
C TYR A 50 -0.81 12.54 5.98
N LEU A 51 -0.22 12.02 7.06
CA LEU A 51 -0.33 12.59 8.40
C LEU A 51 0.34 13.98 8.49
N GLU A 52 1.47 14.19 7.81
CA GLU A 52 2.09 15.51 7.73
C GLU A 52 1.15 16.55 7.07
N ALA A 53 0.36 16.13 6.09
CA ALA A 53 -0.65 16.98 5.45
C ALA A 53 -1.96 17.12 6.26
N HIS A 54 -2.15 16.31 7.30
CA HIS A 54 -3.37 16.27 8.13
C HIS A 54 -3.01 16.40 9.63
N PRO A 55 -2.72 17.63 10.11
CA PRO A 55 -2.18 17.85 11.45
C PRO A 55 -3.12 17.34 12.57
N GLY A 56 -4.44 17.41 12.39
CA GLY A 56 -5.39 16.87 13.38
C GLY A 56 -5.29 15.34 13.55
N ALA A 57 -5.16 14.60 12.44
CA ALA A 57 -4.98 13.15 12.45
C ALA A 57 -3.61 12.78 13.03
N ASN A 58 -2.58 13.54 12.67
CA ASN A 58 -1.25 13.36 13.23
C ASN A 58 -1.25 13.55 14.75
N ASP A 59 -1.79 14.67 15.24
CA ASP A 59 -1.81 15.01 16.66
C ASP A 59 -2.56 13.95 17.48
N VAL A 60 -3.73 13.50 17.03
CA VAL A 60 -4.51 12.49 17.79
C VAL A 60 -3.78 11.15 17.85
N LEU A 61 -3.11 10.73 16.77
CA LEU A 61 -2.35 9.49 16.73
C LEU A 61 -1.03 9.60 17.50
N THR A 62 -0.35 10.74 17.46
CA THR A 62 0.84 11.01 18.29
C THR A 62 0.49 11.00 19.77
N ALA A 63 -0.58 11.68 20.17
CA ALA A 63 -1.02 11.71 21.57
C ALA A 63 -1.44 10.32 22.06
N ALA A 64 -2.06 9.50 21.20
CA ALA A 64 -2.46 8.14 21.54
C ALA A 64 -1.27 7.24 21.95
N ALA A 65 -0.05 7.52 21.48
CA ALA A 65 1.13 6.71 21.75
C ALA A 65 1.57 6.71 23.23
N THR A 66 1.20 7.74 24.00
CA THR A 66 1.56 7.88 25.43
C THR A 66 0.37 7.77 26.38
N GLN A 67 -0.84 7.64 25.84
CA GLN A 67 -2.06 7.54 26.62
C GLN A 67 -2.31 6.10 27.13
N PRO A 68 -3.06 5.95 28.23
CA PRO A 68 -3.64 4.66 28.60
C PRO A 68 -4.48 4.10 27.43
N ALA A 69 -4.39 2.79 27.20
CA ALA A 69 -4.95 2.15 26.00
C ALA A 69 -6.45 2.44 25.77
N ASP A 70 -7.26 2.48 26.84
CA ASP A 70 -8.68 2.81 26.72
C ASP A 70 -8.92 4.26 26.31
N GLN A 71 -8.14 5.19 26.85
CA GLN A 71 -8.24 6.61 26.51
C GLN A 71 -7.80 6.85 25.07
N ALA A 72 -6.68 6.26 24.65
CA ALA A 72 -6.19 6.31 23.28
C ALA A 72 -7.26 5.82 22.28
N ARG A 73 -7.86 4.65 22.54
CA ARG A 73 -8.93 4.09 21.69
C ARG A 73 -10.12 5.04 21.57
N ASN A 74 -10.59 5.59 22.70
CA ASN A 74 -11.73 6.49 22.72
C ASN A 74 -11.45 7.80 21.95
N ASN A 75 -10.29 8.40 22.17
CA ASN A 75 -9.90 9.65 21.51
C ASN A 75 -9.75 9.48 19.99
N VAL A 76 -9.02 8.45 19.55
CA VAL A 76 -8.86 8.14 18.13
C VAL A 76 -10.21 7.87 17.49
N ARG A 77 -11.08 7.09 18.14
CA ARG A 77 -12.43 6.80 17.64
C ARG A 77 -13.28 8.06 17.51
N ALA A 78 -13.28 8.92 18.52
CA ALA A 78 -14.03 10.17 18.51
C ALA A 78 -13.57 11.06 17.35
N TYR A 79 -12.26 11.22 17.17
CA TYR A 79 -11.68 12.02 16.08
C TYR A 79 -12.12 11.51 14.71
N PHE A 80 -11.91 10.22 14.40
CA PHE A 80 -12.24 9.67 13.09
C PHE A 80 -13.75 9.48 12.84
N THR A 81 -14.58 9.52 13.90
CA THR A 81 -16.04 9.62 13.74
C THR A 81 -16.46 11.02 13.27
N ALA A 82 -15.77 12.07 13.74
CA ALA A 82 -15.96 13.43 13.27
C ALA A 82 -15.30 13.69 11.89
N HIS A 83 -14.27 12.92 11.54
CA HIS A 83 -13.51 13.04 10.29
C HIS A 83 -13.56 11.74 9.46
N PRO A 84 -14.74 11.34 8.94
CA PRO A 84 -14.89 10.07 8.23
C PRO A 84 -14.11 10.00 6.92
N GLY A 85 -13.83 11.15 6.27
CA GLY A 85 -12.97 11.21 5.09
C GLY A 85 -11.55 10.75 5.38
N GLU A 86 -10.96 11.27 6.46
CA GLU A 86 -9.58 10.93 6.86
C GLU A 86 -9.45 9.46 7.26
N TYR A 87 -10.49 8.91 7.89
CA TYR A 87 -10.57 7.48 8.17
C TYR A 87 -10.54 6.63 6.89
N LEU A 88 -11.33 7.02 5.87
CA LEU A 88 -11.37 6.30 4.60
C LEU A 88 -10.06 6.40 3.84
N ASP A 89 -9.37 7.53 3.92
CA ASP A 89 -8.06 7.73 3.29
C ASP A 89 -7.00 6.85 3.94
N LEU A 90 -6.89 6.85 5.27
CA LEU A 90 -5.97 5.95 5.98
C LEU A 90 -6.30 4.48 5.74
N ARG A 91 -7.58 4.12 5.60
CA ARG A 91 -7.97 2.76 5.20
C ARG A 91 -7.52 2.39 3.80
N ARG A 92 -7.58 3.33 2.85
CA ARG A 92 -7.09 3.13 1.48
C ARG A 92 -5.58 2.94 1.46
N ILE A 93 -4.85 3.78 2.21
CA ILE A 93 -3.40 3.69 2.39
C ILE A 93 -3.02 2.31 2.97
N ALA A 94 -3.79 1.80 3.94
CA ALA A 94 -3.60 0.46 4.51
C ALA A 94 -4.10 -0.70 3.62
N GLY A 95 -4.66 -0.41 2.44
CA GLY A 95 -5.23 -1.38 1.50
C GLY A 95 -4.26 -2.52 1.14
N PRO A 96 -3.01 -2.24 0.71
CA PRO A 96 -2.05 -3.27 0.30
C PRO A 96 -1.78 -4.33 1.37
N LEU A 97 -1.76 -3.94 2.65
CA LEU A 97 -1.59 -4.87 3.77
C LEU A 97 -2.82 -5.78 3.95
N SER A 98 -4.03 -5.23 3.77
CA SER A 98 -5.26 -6.01 3.84
C SER A 98 -5.36 -7.00 2.68
N ASP A 99 -4.98 -6.58 1.48
CA ASP A 99 -4.97 -7.43 0.29
C ASP A 99 -4.00 -8.58 0.46
N MET A 100 -2.79 -8.31 0.95
CA MET A 100 -1.80 -9.36 1.17
C MET A 100 -2.20 -10.34 2.27
N ARG A 101 -2.84 -9.88 3.36
CA ARG A 101 -3.44 -10.77 4.37
C ARG A 101 -4.48 -11.71 3.72
N ASN A 102 -5.34 -11.18 2.86
CA ASN A 102 -6.38 -11.97 2.20
C ASN A 102 -5.82 -12.96 1.17
N GLN A 103 -4.78 -12.57 0.44
CA GLN A 103 -4.16 -13.39 -0.61
C GLN A 103 -3.25 -14.49 -0.04
N CYS A 104 -2.46 -14.18 0.99
CA CYS A 104 -1.42 -15.07 1.48
C CYS A 104 -1.82 -15.82 2.76
N GLY A 105 -2.98 -15.53 3.36
CA GLY A 105 -3.38 -16.12 4.64
C GLY A 105 -2.43 -15.76 5.80
N ILE A 106 -1.61 -14.73 5.61
CA ILE A 106 -0.61 -14.31 6.58
C ILE A 106 -1.35 -13.62 7.72
N SER A 107 -1.46 -14.31 8.84
CA SER A 107 -1.91 -13.75 10.11
C SER A 107 -0.84 -12.91 10.80
N VAL A 108 0.37 -12.82 10.21
CA VAL A 108 1.47 -11.95 10.67
C VAL A 108 1.27 -10.54 10.11
N SER A 109 0.74 -9.65 10.94
CA SER A 109 0.72 -8.22 10.71
C SER A 109 2.09 -7.59 10.97
N PRO A 110 2.35 -6.35 10.51
CA PRO A 110 3.56 -5.61 10.87
C PRO A 110 3.80 -5.55 12.38
N VAL A 111 2.73 -5.45 13.18
CA VAL A 111 2.81 -5.46 14.65
C VAL A 111 3.32 -6.81 15.17
N GLN A 112 2.82 -7.92 14.64
CA GLN A 112 3.32 -9.24 15.06
C GLN A 112 4.77 -9.46 14.65
N LEU A 113 5.18 -8.99 13.47
CA LEU A 113 6.57 -9.01 13.07
C LEU A 113 7.45 -8.23 14.07
N ALA A 114 7.02 -7.03 14.48
CA ALA A 114 7.71 -6.24 15.51
C ALA A 114 7.82 -7.01 16.84
N THR A 115 6.72 -7.59 17.33
CA THR A 115 6.74 -8.37 18.57
C THR A 115 7.69 -9.57 18.50
N LEU A 116 7.76 -10.26 17.35
CA LEU A 116 8.70 -11.36 17.15
C LEU A 116 10.14 -10.88 17.18
N LEU A 117 10.43 -9.71 16.59
CA LEU A 117 11.77 -9.12 16.63
C LEU A 117 12.19 -8.75 18.05
N GLU A 118 11.28 -8.19 18.84
CA GLU A 118 11.51 -7.84 20.24
C GLU A 118 11.81 -9.08 21.10
N THR A 119 11.17 -10.22 20.85
CA THR A 119 11.44 -11.47 21.57
C THR A 119 12.84 -12.06 21.32
N MET A 120 13.51 -11.70 20.23
CA MET A 120 14.89 -12.15 19.99
C MET A 120 15.92 -11.33 20.78
N GLY A 121 15.53 -10.15 21.26
CA GLY A 121 16.38 -9.24 22.03
C GLY A 121 16.34 -9.50 23.55
N SER A 122 15.50 -10.42 24.01
CA SER A 122 15.34 -10.84 25.41
C SER A 122 15.95 -12.22 25.66
#